data_AF-A0A971H1P8-F1
#
_entry.id   AF-A0A971H1P8-F1
#
_cell.length_a   1.000
_cell.length_b   1.000
_cell.length_c   1.000
_cell.angle_alpha   90.00
_cell.angle_beta   90.00
_cell.angle_gamma   90.00
#
_symmetry.space_group_name_H-M   'P 1'
#
loop_
_entity.id
_entity.type
_entity.pdbx_description
1 polymer ?
#
loop_
_entity_poly.entity_id
_entity_poly.type
_entity_poly.pdbx_seq_one_letter_code
_entity_poly.pdbx_strand_id
1 'polypeptide(L)'
;MVKSKKYYEAKAKKILEYANLLSHSLKEKEKTEEEEILESLKQAHKEWKDKERYFQSVKEPDLIDHAIYELEASRIKYMYLLKKIKEINIE
;
A
#
# COMPACT_ATOMS: atom_id res chain seq x y z
N MET A 1 -42.35 -13.28 23.60
CA MET A 1 -41.50 -13.56 24.79
C MET A 1 -40.57 -12.38 25.01
N VAL A 2 -40.63 -11.74 26.17
CA VAL A 2 -39.69 -10.65 26.54
C VAL A 2 -38.33 -11.27 26.79
N LYS A 3 -37.28 -10.73 26.15
CA LYS A 3 -35.93 -11.26 26.30
C LYS A 3 -35.40 -10.94 27.70
N SER A 4 -34.79 -11.93 28.36
CA SER A 4 -34.30 -11.78 29.72
C SER A 4 -33.04 -10.93 29.79
N LYS A 5 -32.76 -10.32 30.95
CA LYS A 5 -31.51 -9.60 31.21
C LYS A 5 -30.27 -10.42 30.83
N LYS A 6 -30.27 -11.71 31.17
CA LYS A 6 -29.24 -12.69 30.83
C LYS A 6 -28.98 -12.82 29.33
N TYR A 7 -30.03 -12.70 28.50
CA TYR A 7 -29.88 -12.71 27.04
C TYR A 7 -29.06 -11.50 26.56
N TYR A 8 -29.33 -10.30 27.10
CA TYR A 8 -28.62 -9.09 26.71
C TYR A 8 -27.19 -9.07 27.24
N GLU A 9 -26.94 -9.61 28.44
CA GLU A 9 -25.59 -9.79 28.98
C GLU A 9 -24.73 -10.71 28.10
N ALA A 10 -25.28 -11.83 27.64
CA ALA A 10 -24.58 -12.72 26.72
C ALA A 10 -24.29 -12.06 25.36
N LYS A 11 -25.25 -11.29 24.84
CA LYS A 11 -25.08 -10.53 23.59
C LYS A 11 -23.99 -9.46 23.71
N ALA A 12 -23.95 -8.73 24.83
CA ALA A 12 -22.94 -7.71 25.10
C ALA A 12 -21.53 -8.31 25.19
N LYS A 13 -21.37 -9.46 25.87
CA LYS A 13 -20.08 -10.17 25.92
C LYS A 13 -19.58 -10.55 24.52
N LYS A 14 -20.47 -11.06 23.67
CA LYS A 14 -20.13 -11.44 22.30
C LYS A 14 -19.71 -10.24 21.44
N ILE A 15 -20.37 -9.09 21.62
CA ILE A 15 -19.99 -7.84 20.94
C ILE A 15 -18.61 -7.37 21.40
N LEU A 16 -18.33 -7.41 22.71
CA LEU A 16 -17.02 -7.06 23.26
C LEU A 16 -15.92 -7.99 22.76
N GLU A 17 -16.19 -9.28 22.65
CA GLU A 17 -15.26 -10.27 22.08
C GLU A 17 -14.91 -9.94 20.62
N TYR A 18 -15.91 -9.67 19.78
CA TYR A 18 -15.67 -9.26 18.39
C TYR A 18 -14.94 -7.92 18.29
N ALA A 19 -15.28 -6.94 19.14
CA ALA A 19 -14.61 -5.65 19.16
C ALA A 19 -13.12 -5.79 19.53
N ASN A 20 -12.79 -6.66 20.49
CA ASN A 20 -11.41 -6.93 20.88
C ASN A 20 -10.62 -7.65 19.78
N LEU A 21 -11.21 -8.63 19.10
CA LEU A 21 -10.60 -9.31 17.95
C LEU A 21 -10.32 -8.32 16.81
N LEU A 22 -11.31 -7.48 16.49
CA LEU A 22 -11.16 -6.46 15.46
C LEU A 22 -10.09 -5.44 15.85
N SER A 23 -10.07 -4.98 17.10
CA SER A 23 -9.04 -4.06 17.61
C SER A 23 -7.63 -4.66 17.53
N HIS A 24 -7.47 -5.96 17.70
CA HIS A 24 -6.17 -6.63 17.53
C HIS A 24 -5.77 -6.75 16.06
N SER A 25 -6.73 -6.98 15.15
CA SER A 25 -6.45 -6.99 13.71
C SER A 25 -6.20 -5.60 13.11
N LEU A 26 -6.76 -4.56 13.73
CA LEU A 26 -6.61 -3.15 13.34
C LEU A 26 -5.43 -2.47 14.02
N LYS A 27 -4.77 -3.13 14.99
CA LYS A 27 -3.43 -2.72 15.42
C LYS A 27 -2.54 -2.92 14.20
N GLU A 28 -2.38 -1.86 13.41
CA GLU A 28 -1.32 -1.79 12.42
C GLU A 28 -0.04 -2.17 13.15
N LYS A 29 0.53 -3.31 12.77
CA LYS A 29 1.89 -3.62 13.17
C LYS A 29 2.70 -2.48 12.57
N GLU A 30 3.44 -1.73 13.39
CA GLU A 30 4.40 -0.76 12.87
C GLU A 30 5.25 -1.50 11.84
N LYS A 31 5.12 -1.07 10.58
CA LYS A 31 5.88 -1.69 9.49
C LYS A 31 7.35 -1.41 9.77
N THR A 32 8.19 -2.38 9.51
CA THR A 32 9.62 -2.11 9.52
C THR A 32 9.96 -1.15 8.38
N GLU A 33 11.04 -0.38 8.52
CA GLU A 33 11.53 0.48 7.44
C GLU A 33 11.74 -0.31 6.15
N GLU A 34 12.19 -1.56 6.25
CA GLU A 34 12.32 -2.48 5.11
C GLU A 34 10.95 -2.79 4.46
N GLU A 35 9.91 -3.07 5.24
CA GLU A 35 8.56 -3.33 4.74
C GLU A 35 7.97 -2.11 4.03
N GLU A 36 8.19 -0.91 4.56
CA GLU A 36 7.74 0.35 3.96
C GLU A 36 8.45 0.64 2.62
N ILE A 37 9.76 0.43 2.56
CA ILE A 37 10.53 0.63 1.34
C ILE A 37 10.17 -0.45 0.30
N LEU A 38 9.93 -1.69 0.71
CA LEU A 38 9.49 -2.76 -0.18
C LEU A 38 8.11 -2.49 -0.77
N GLU A 39 7.18 -1.95 0.01
CA GLU A 39 5.87 -1.52 -0.48
C GLU A 39 6.01 -0.34 -1.46
N SER A 40 6.82 0.65 -1.10
CA SER A 40 7.14 1.79 -1.97
C SER A 40 7.77 1.35 -3.29
N LEU A 41 8.65 0.34 -3.26
CA LEU A 41 9.29 -0.22 -4.44
C LEU A 41 8.26 -0.87 -5.38
N LYS A 42 7.36 -1.68 -4.83
CA LYS A 42 6.26 -2.31 -5.60
C LYS A 42 5.38 -1.25 -6.26
N GLN A 43 5.06 -0.20 -5.51
CA GLN A 43 4.26 0.90 -6.03
C GLN A 43 4.99 1.67 -7.14
N ALA A 44 6.28 1.96 -6.97
CA ALA A 44 7.10 2.62 -7.98
C ALA A 44 7.24 1.77 -9.26
N HIS A 45 7.36 0.44 -9.14
CA HIS A 45 7.38 -0.44 -10.30
C HIS A 45 6.06 -0.43 -11.07
N LYS A 46 4.92 -0.48 -10.35
CA LYS A 46 3.60 -0.36 -10.95
C LYS A 46 3.44 0.98 -11.66
N GLU A 47 3.78 2.07 -10.98
CA GLU A 47 3.76 3.42 -11.54
C GLU A 47 4.59 3.52 -12.83
N TRP A 48 5.82 2.99 -12.82
CA TRP A 48 6.66 2.94 -14.01
C TRP A 48 5.98 2.19 -15.17
N LYS A 49 5.41 1.02 -14.90
CA LYS A 49 4.66 0.26 -15.92
C LYS A 49 3.43 0.99 -16.43
N ASP A 50 2.78 1.79 -15.59
CA ASP A 50 1.63 2.60 -15.97
C ASP A 50 2.08 3.76 -16.88
N LYS A 51 3.21 4.42 -16.57
CA LYS A 51 3.81 5.47 -17.42
C LYS A 51 4.35 4.94 -18.74
N GLU A 52 4.90 3.73 -18.76
CA GLU A 52 5.32 3.04 -19.99
C GLU A 52 4.13 2.82 -20.93
N ARG A 53 2.99 2.36 -20.40
CA ARG A 53 1.75 2.20 -21.18
C ARG A 53 1.18 3.55 -21.64
N TYR A 54 1.24 4.57 -20.79
CA TYR A 54 0.81 5.92 -21.15
C TYR A 54 1.64 6.46 -22.32
N PHE A 55 2.97 6.42 -22.23
CA PHE A 55 3.88 6.85 -23.30
C PHE A 55 3.60 6.12 -24.63
N GLN A 56 3.34 4.81 -24.59
CA GLN A 56 2.97 4.03 -25.78
C GLN A 56 1.61 4.42 -26.38
N SER A 57 0.69 4.97 -25.57
CA SER A 57 -0.68 5.31 -26.00
C SER A 57 -0.85 6.74 -26.49
N VAL A 58 -0.01 7.67 -26.04
CA VAL A 58 -0.12 9.11 -26.35
C VAL A 58 0.20 9.35 -27.83
N LYS A 59 -0.62 10.17 -28.48
CA LYS A 59 -0.44 10.56 -29.89
C LYS A 59 -0.33 12.06 -30.08
N GLU A 60 -0.81 12.83 -29.11
CA GLU A 60 -0.79 14.28 -29.10
C GLU A 60 0.66 14.75 -28.94
N PRO A 61 1.25 15.45 -29.94
CA PRO A 61 2.65 15.84 -29.90
C PRO A 61 3.05 16.61 -28.63
N ASP A 62 2.19 17.51 -28.17
CA ASP A 62 2.42 18.33 -26.96
C ASP A 62 2.45 17.50 -25.66
N LEU A 63 1.89 16.29 -25.68
CA LEU A 63 1.86 15.39 -24.52
C LEU A 63 2.98 14.34 -24.57
N ILE A 64 3.66 14.17 -25.70
CA ILE A 64 4.74 13.18 -25.83
C ILE A 64 5.90 13.55 -24.90
N ASP A 65 6.32 14.81 -24.90
CA ASP A 65 7.41 15.27 -24.03
C ASP A 65 7.06 15.07 -22.56
N HIS A 66 5.83 15.41 -22.18
CA HIS A 66 5.32 15.16 -20.83
C HIS A 66 5.36 13.67 -20.48
N ALA A 67 4.93 12.78 -21.39
CA ALA A 67 4.96 11.34 -21.19
C ALA A 67 6.39 10.80 -21.03
N ILE A 68 7.38 11.36 -21.76
CA ILE A 68 8.81 11.02 -21.61
C ILE A 68 9.30 11.40 -20.21
N TYR A 69 9.01 12.62 -19.76
CA TYR A 69 9.42 13.08 -18.42
C TYR A 69 8.85 12.20 -17.31
N GLU A 70 7.56 11.88 -17.38
CA GLU A 70 6.90 11.03 -16.38
C GLU A 70 7.45 9.58 -16.38
N LEU A 71 7.75 9.04 -17.57
CA LEU A 71 8.36 7.72 -17.71
C LEU A 71 9.76 7.69 -17.07
N GLU A 72 10.60 8.68 -17.36
CA GLU A 72 11.94 8.75 -16.78
C GLU A 72 11.91 9.00 -15.27
N ALA A 73 11.04 9.89 -14.79
CA ALA A 73 10.90 10.17 -13.36
C ALA A 73 10.49 8.91 -12.57
N SER A 74 9.49 8.17 -13.06
CA SER A 74 9.03 6.93 -12.42
C SER A 74 10.11 5.83 -12.43
N ARG A 75 10.89 5.71 -13.51
CA ARG A 75 12.03 4.79 -13.59
C ARG A 75 13.14 5.15 -12.59
N ILE A 76 13.50 6.42 -12.49
CA ILE A 76 14.51 6.92 -11.53
C ILE A 76 14.08 6.61 -10.10
N LYS A 77 12.80 6.87 -9.76
CA LYS A 77 12.23 6.56 -8.44
C LYS A 77 12.34 5.07 -8.11
N TYR A 78 11.97 4.19 -9.04
CA TYR A 78 12.11 2.74 -8.86
C TYR A 78 13.57 2.33 -8.64
N MET A 79 14.50 2.84 -9.44
CA MET A 79 15.92 2.54 -9.30
C MET A 79 16.51 3.02 -7.96
N TYR A 80 16.08 4.19 -7.47
CA TYR A 80 16.47 4.70 -6.16
C TYR A 80 16.03 3.76 -5.03
N LEU A 81 14.77 3.32 -5.04
CA LEU A 81 14.23 2.40 -4.03
C LEU A 81 14.91 1.03 -4.09
N LEU A 82 15.26 0.52 -5.29
CA LEU A 82 16.06 -0.70 -5.44
C LEU A 82 17.43 -0.58 -4.78
N LYS A 83 18.09 0.57 -4.91
CA LYS A 83 19.39 0.81 -4.25
C LYS A 83 19.22 0.82 -2.74
N LYS A 84 18.19 1.49 -2.23
CA LYS A 84 17.89 1.55 -0.79
C LYS A 84 17.66 0.18 -0.16
N ILE A 85 16.88 -0.69 -0.81
CA ILE A 85 16.67 -2.07 -0.33
C ILE A 85 17.98 -2.87 -0.31
N LYS A 86 18.84 -2.68 -1.30
CA LYS A 86 20.15 -3.35 -1.33
C LYS A 86 21.06 -2.86 -0.21
N GLU A 87 21.06 -1.57 0.09
CA GLU A 87 21.81 -1.00 1.23
C GLU A 87 21.36 -1.65 2.55
N ILE A 88 20.04 -1.77 2.77
CA ILE A 88 19.47 -2.39 3.98
C ILE A 88 19.81 -3.89 4.09
N ASN A 89 19.82 -4.62 2.96
CA ASN A 89 20.11 -6.06 2.95
C ASN A 89 21.60 -6.41 3.05
N ILE A 90 22.50 -5.43 2.99
CA ILE A 90 23.95 -5.61 3.08
C ILE A 90 24.49 -5.29 4.49
N GLU A 91 23.71 -4.59 5.32
CA GLU A 91 23.96 -4.37 6.75
C GLU A 91 23.53 -5.58 7.61
#